data_AF-A0AAW1DMX0-F1
#
_entry.id   AF-A0AAW1DMX0-F1
#
_cell.length_a   1.000
_cell.length_b   1.000
_cell.length_c   1.000
_cell.angle_alpha   90.00
_cell.angle_beta   90.00
_cell.angle_gamma   90.00
#
_symmetry.space_group_name_H-M   'P 1'
#
loop_
_entity.id
_entity.type
_entity.pdbx_description
1 polymer ?
#
loop_
_entity_poly.entity_id
_entity_poly.type
_entity_poly.pdbx_seq_one_letter_code
_entity_poly.pdbx_strand_id
1 'polypeptide(L)' 'MNGGRFDFDDGGTFLGGWEDGKAHGHGVCTGPKGQGAYSGSWHYGFEVSGVYIWPR' A
#
# COMPACT_ATOMS: atom_id res chain seq x y z
N MET A 1 -3.83 -13.12 -10.78
CA MET A 1 -3.84 -12.11 -9.69
C MET A 1 -2.50 -12.22 -8.98
N ASN A 2 -1.45 -11.60 -9.52
CA ASN A 2 -0.10 -11.66 -8.93
C ASN A 2 0.10 -10.45 -8.01
N GLY A 3 -0.68 -10.42 -6.93
CA GLY A 3 -0.45 -9.46 -5.85
C GLY A 3 0.64 -9.99 -4.91
N GLY A 4 1.39 -9.08 -4.30
CA GLY A 4 2.42 -9.40 -3.32
C GLY A 4 2.22 -8.59 -2.04
N ARG A 5 2.78 -9.09 -0.94
CA ARG A 5 2.89 -8.39 0.34
C ARG A 5 4.32 -7.91 0.53
N PHE A 6 4.48 -6.69 1.02
CA PHE A 6 5.74 -6.17 1.52
C PHE A 6 5.53 -5.65 2.94
N ASP A 7 6.40 -6.08 3.85
CA ASP A 7 6.41 -5.65 5.24
C ASP A 7 7.53 -4.61 5.41
N PHE A 8 7.17 -3.42 5.89
CA PHE A 8 8.14 -2.34 6.14
C PHE A 8 8.72 -2.48 7.55
N ASP A 9 9.96 -2.02 7.74
CA ASP A 9 10.66 -2.07 9.03
C ASP A 9 9.96 -1.24 10.13
N ASP A 10 9.13 -0.27 9.75
CA ASP A 10 8.32 0.54 10.66
C ASP A 10 7.05 -0.17 11.17
N GLY A 11 6.80 -1.41 10.71
CA GLY A 11 5.63 -2.21 11.03
C GLY A 11 4.41 -1.90 10.16
N GLY A 12 4.55 -1.04 9.15
CA GLY A 12 3.60 -0.89 8.07
C GLY A 12 3.67 -2.05 7.07
N THR A 13 2.69 -2.14 6.19
CA THR A 13 2.62 -3.19 5.17
C THR A 13 1.98 -2.68 3.89
N PHE A 14 2.45 -3.14 2.74
CA PHE A 14 1.78 -2.94 1.46
C PHE A 14 1.26 -4.27 0.91
N LEU A 15 0.01 -4.30 0.48
CA LEU A 15 -0.62 -5.44 -0.16
C LEU A 15 -1.21 -4.99 -1.50
N GLY A 16 -0.66 -5.47 -2.61
CA GLY A 16 -1.11 -4.99 -3.92
C GLY A 16 -0.29 -5.52 -5.09
N GLY A 17 -0.51 -4.92 -6.25
CA GLY A 17 0.26 -5.22 -7.46
C GLY A 17 1.66 -4.62 -7.43
N TRP A 18 2.55 -5.25 -8.17
CA TRP A 18 3.95 -4.85 -8.32
C TRP A 18 4.34 -4.85 -9.79
N GLU A 19 5.11 -3.84 -10.19
CA GLU A 19 5.75 -3.73 -11.50
C GLU A 19 7.14 -3.12 -11.31
N ASP A 20 8.17 -3.74 -11.89
CA ASP A 20 9.58 -3.30 -11.76
C ASP A 20 10.03 -3.07 -10.30
N GLY A 21 9.56 -3.92 -9.39
CA GLY A 21 9.87 -3.82 -7.95
C GLY A 21 9.20 -2.66 -7.23
N LYS A 22 8.23 -1.99 -7.85
CA LYS A 22 7.49 -0.86 -7.28
C LYS A 22 6.00 -1.18 -7.21
N ALA A 23 5.30 -0.58 -6.24
CA ALA A 23 3.86 -0.71 -6.13
C ALA A 23 3.16 -0.17 -7.39
N HIS A 24 2.29 -0.98 -7.99
CA HIS A 24 1.56 -0.65 -9.20
C HIS A 24 0.16 -1.27 -9.20
N GLY A 25 -0.82 -0.54 -9.73
CA GLY A 25 -2.21 -0.98 -9.78
C GLY A 25 -2.91 -0.78 -8.44
N HIS A 26 -3.85 -1.64 -8.08
CA HIS A 26 -4.59 -1.48 -6.84
C HIS A 26 -3.85 -2.11 -5.66
N GLY A 27 -3.84 -1.42 -4.53
CA GLY A 27 -3.21 -1.90 -3.31
C GLY A 27 -3.59 -1.12 -2.05
N VAL A 28 -3.32 -1.75 -0.92
CA VAL A 28 -3.52 -1.17 0.42
C VAL A 28 -2.16 -1.02 1.09
N CYS A 29 -1.82 0.21 1.49
CA CYS A 29 -0.68 0.49 2.34
C CYS A 29 -1.18 0.74 3.77
N THR A 30 -0.48 0.21 4.77
CA THR A 30 -0.75 0.45 6.18
C THR A 30 0.44 1.17 6.78
N GLY A 31 0.17 2.19 7.59
CA GLY A 31 1.19 2.94 8.29
C GLY A 31 1.76 2.20 9.50
N PRO A 32 2.84 2.74 10.10
CA PRO A 32 3.49 2.15 11.26
C PRO A 32 2.50 1.83 12.37
N LYS A 33 2.58 0.63 12.94
CA LYS A 33 1.74 0.20 14.08
C LYS A 33 0.22 0.35 13.84
N GLY A 34 -0.24 0.29 12.60
CA GLY A 34 -1.68 0.37 12.28
C GLY A 34 -2.29 1.77 12.50
N GLN A 35 -1.47 2.83 12.52
CA GLN A 35 -1.93 4.22 12.73
C GLN A 35 -2.82 4.76 11.60
N GLY A 36 -2.90 4.07 10.48
CA GLY A 36 -3.73 4.43 9.33
C GLY A 36 -3.48 3.49 8.17
N ALA A 37 -4.35 3.55 7.18
CA ALA A 37 -4.17 2.85 5.92
C ALA A 37 -4.52 3.75 4.75
N TYR A 38 -3.92 3.49 3.61
CA TYR A 38 -4.33 4.01 2.32
C TYR A 38 -4.82 2.85 1.47
N SER A 39 -5.99 2.97 0.87
CA SER A 39 -6.50 2.01 -0.11
C SER A 39 -6.75 2.72 -1.43
N GLY A 40 -6.05 2.31 -2.49
CA GLY A 40 -6.12 3.02 -3.76
C GLY A 40 -5.28 2.44 -4.90
N SER A 41 -5.15 3.25 -5.94
CA SER A 41 -4.34 3.02 -7.13
C SER A 41 -2.93 3.54 -6.93
N TRP A 42 -1.96 2.79 -7.45
CA TRP A 42 -0.53 3.01 -7.33
C TRP A 42 0.11 3.02 -8.71
N HIS A 43 1.08 3.90 -8.93
CA HIS A 43 1.85 3.97 -10.16
C HIS A 43 3.31 4.27 -9.84
N TYR A 44 4.22 3.36 -10.19
CA TYR A 44 5.65 3.44 -9.90
C TYR A 44 5.99 3.78 -8.43
N GLY A 45 5.22 3.21 -7.48
CA GLY A 45 5.43 3.41 -6.05
C GLY A 45 4.70 4.61 -5.44
N PHE A 46 3.95 5.39 -6.23
CA PHE A 46 3.23 6.56 -5.76
C PHE A 46 1.73 6.35 -5.74
N GLU A 47 1.07 6.93 -4.75
CA GLU A 47 -0.39 6.99 -4.64
C GLU A 47 -0.96 7.86 -5.76
N VAL A 48 -1.94 7.34 -6.50
CA VAL A 48 -2.61 8.05 -7.61
C VAL A 48 -4.01 8.49 -7.22
N SER A 49 -4.81 7.56 -6.68
CA SER A 49 -6.19 7.82 -6.29
C SER A 49 -6.65 6.81 -5.26
N GLY A 50 -7.29 7.27 -4.19
CA GLY A 50 -7.66 6.38 -3.10
C GLY A 50 -8.19 7.13 -1.90
N VAL A 51 -8.28 6.41 -0.79
CA VAL A 51 -8.81 6.92 0.48
C VAL A 51 -7.85 6.61 1.61
N TYR A 52 -7.68 7.58 2.51
CA TYR A 52 -7.04 7.35 3.80
C TYR A 52 -8.09 6.89 4.81
N ILE A 53 -7.78 5.79 5.49
CA ILE A 53 -8.57 5.16 6.52
C ILE A 53 -7.82 5.35 7.83
N TRP A 54 -8.41 6.15 8.73
CA TRP A 54 -7.85 6.38 10.05
C TRP A 54 -8.52 5.45 11.07
N PRO A 55 -7.76 4.86 12.00
CA PRO A 55 -8.35 4.15 13.13
C PRO A 55 -9.24 5.10 13.94
N ARG A 56 -10.34 4.57 14.48
CA ARG A 56 -11.20 5.28 15.43
C ARG A 56 -10.70 5.12 16.86
#